data_AF-A0A1U7XYZ5-F1
#
_entry.id   AF-A0A1U7XYZ5-F1
#
_cell.length_a   1.000
_cell.length_b   1.000
_cell.length_c   1.000
_cell.angle_alpha   90.00
_cell.angle_beta   90.00
_cell.angle_gamma   90.00
#
_symmetry.space_group_name_H-M   'P 1'
#
loop_
_entity.id
_entity.type
_entity.pdbx_description
1 polymer ?
#
loop_
_entity_poly.entity_id
_entity_poly.type
_entity_poly.pdbx_seq_one_letter_code
_entity_poly.pdbx_strand_id
1 'polypeptide(L)'
;MNDLFSGSFSRFRSEDQSPNQESHGIQMRQTGGINLDKFFEDVEAIKDELKELEKLHSQLHNSHEQSKTLHNAKNVKDVRTKMDNDVSIALKKAKFIKVRLEALDRSNAANRSIAGCGPGSSSDRTRTSVVNGLRKKLQESMNQFNELRQRMASEYRETVQRRYYTVTGENPDEGTLDNLISTGQSETFLQKAIQEQGRGQVMD
;
A
#
# COMPACT_ATOMS: atom_id res chain seq x y z
N MET A 1 11.20 2.97 35.66
CA MET A 1 12.52 3.36 35.14
C MET A 1 13.56 2.84 36.12
N ASN A 2 14.53 2.08 35.60
CA ASN A 2 15.79 1.57 36.20
C ASN A 2 15.61 0.60 37.39
N ASP A 3 16.41 -0.45 37.59
CA ASP A 3 17.48 -1.10 36.84
C ASP A 3 17.57 -2.51 37.47
N LEU A 4 17.53 -3.58 36.67
CA LEU A 4 17.65 -4.96 37.19
C LEU A 4 18.56 -5.80 36.29
N PHE A 5 19.85 -5.44 36.27
CA PHE A 5 20.92 -6.36 35.88
C PHE A 5 22.14 -6.15 36.77
N SER A 6 22.25 -6.93 37.84
CA SER A 6 23.54 -7.38 38.38
C SER A 6 23.33 -8.40 39.49
N GLY A 7 23.94 -9.57 39.32
CA GLY A 7 24.16 -10.50 40.41
C GLY A 7 23.82 -11.95 40.05
N SER A 8 24.81 -12.67 39.51
CA SER A 8 25.40 -13.80 40.25
C SER A 8 26.35 -14.58 39.34
N PHE A 9 27.61 -14.15 39.33
CA PHE A 9 28.73 -15.03 39.05
C PHE A 9 29.40 -15.41 40.38
N SER A 10 29.88 -16.65 40.43
CA SER A 10 30.73 -17.29 41.44
C SER A 10 30.05 -18.02 42.60
N ARG A 11 29.98 -19.36 42.47
CA ARG A 11 30.51 -20.34 43.44
C ARG A 11 30.26 -21.76 42.90
N PHE A 12 31.31 -22.42 42.40
CA PHE A 12 32.06 -23.44 43.13
C PHE A 12 33.12 -24.04 42.20
N ARG A 13 34.37 -24.10 42.68
CA ARG A 13 35.54 -24.71 42.04
C ARG A 13 35.82 -26.06 42.76
N SER A 14 36.56 -26.94 42.08
CA SER A 14 37.20 -28.20 42.54
C SER A 14 36.43 -29.48 42.18
N GLU A 15 37.02 -30.56 41.65
CA GLU A 15 38.34 -30.87 41.09
C GLU A 15 38.24 -32.26 40.42
N ASP A 16 39.07 -32.47 39.40
CA ASP A 16 39.68 -33.73 38.97
C ASP A 16 38.97 -34.73 38.00
N GLN A 17 39.83 -35.28 37.12
CA GLN A 17 39.76 -36.49 36.29
C GLN A 17 39.20 -36.43 34.84
N SER A 18 40.13 -36.38 33.88
CA SER A 18 40.00 -36.99 32.53
C SER A 18 40.33 -38.49 32.62
N PRO A 19 39.74 -39.39 31.79
CA PRO A 19 40.18 -39.51 30.40
C PRO A 19 39.08 -39.85 29.36
N ASN A 20 39.23 -39.20 28.19
CA ASN A 20 39.15 -39.77 26.83
C ASN A 20 37.99 -40.74 26.48
N GLN A 21 36.99 -40.28 25.71
CA GLN A 21 36.55 -40.96 24.48
C GLN A 21 35.49 -40.17 23.68
N GLU A 22 35.74 -40.13 22.37
CA GLU A 22 34.81 -39.84 21.27
C GLU A 22 34.32 -38.40 21.09
N SER A 23 35.17 -37.68 20.35
CA SER A 23 34.81 -36.59 19.44
C SER A 23 33.61 -36.98 18.56
N HIS A 24 32.39 -36.76 19.06
CA HIS A 24 31.28 -36.40 18.19
C HIS A 24 31.42 -34.92 17.86
N GLY A 25 32.44 -34.62 17.05
CA GLY A 25 32.49 -33.38 16.31
C GLY A 25 31.19 -33.32 15.52
N ILE A 26 30.23 -32.54 16.00
CA ILE A 26 29.14 -32.05 15.16
C ILE A 26 29.86 -31.27 14.09
N GLN A 27 30.16 -31.99 13.01
CA GLN A 27 30.65 -31.41 11.79
C GLN A 27 29.48 -30.55 11.34
N MET A 28 29.52 -29.27 11.74
CA MET A 28 28.90 -28.20 11.00
C MET A 28 29.53 -28.31 9.63
N ARG A 29 28.93 -29.17 8.80
CA ARG A 29 29.17 -29.25 7.39
C ARG A 29 28.95 -27.82 6.95
N GLN A 30 30.05 -27.12 6.68
CA GLN A 30 30.04 -25.84 6.01
C GLN A 30 29.31 -26.11 4.70
N THR A 31 28.01 -25.87 4.72
CA THR A 31 27.20 -25.81 3.52
C THR A 31 27.78 -24.60 2.81
N GLY A 32 28.61 -24.85 1.78
CA GLY A 32 29.14 -23.81 0.91
C GLY A 32 28.03 -22.82 0.66
N GLY A 33 28.23 -21.58 1.10
CA GLY A 33 27.15 -20.64 1.40
C GLY A 33 26.13 -20.61 0.29
N ILE A 34 24.88 -20.96 0.61
CA ILE A 34 23.77 -20.82 -0.32
C ILE A 34 23.74 -19.34 -0.71
N ASN A 35 24.15 -19.02 -1.94
CA ASN A 35 24.23 -17.64 -2.39
C ASN A 35 22.80 -17.08 -2.49
N LEU A 36 22.50 -16.10 -1.63
CA LEU A 36 21.21 -15.42 -1.57
C LEU A 36 21.23 -14.05 -2.25
N ASP A 37 22.35 -13.67 -2.87
CA ASP A 37 22.59 -12.30 -3.33
C ASP A 37 21.55 -11.91 -4.38
N LYS A 38 21.37 -12.74 -5.41
CA LYS A 38 20.35 -12.52 -6.44
C LYS A 38 18.93 -12.46 -5.88
N PHE A 39 18.63 -13.26 -4.85
CA PHE A 39 17.32 -13.23 -4.21
C PHE A 39 17.10 -11.88 -3.51
N PHE A 40 18.11 -11.37 -2.80
CA PHE A 40 18.01 -10.09 -2.13
C PHE A 40 18.00 -8.91 -3.11
N GLU A 41 18.70 -8.99 -4.23
CA GLU A 41 18.58 -8.01 -5.33
C GLU A 41 17.14 -7.94 -5.85
N ASP A 42 16.51 -9.10 -6.11
CA ASP A 42 15.12 -9.15 -6.56
C ASP A 42 14.14 -8.60 -5.51
N VAL A 43 14.41 -8.87 -4.23
CA VAL A 43 13.64 -8.36 -3.08
C VAL A 43 13.76 -6.85 -2.95
N GLU A 44 14.96 -6.28 -3.04
CA GLU A 44 15.16 -4.83 -2.96
C GLU A 44 14.48 -4.11 -4.13
N ALA A 45 14.57 -4.64 -5.35
CA ALA A 45 13.83 -4.09 -6.49
C ALA A 45 12.32 -4.06 -6.26
N ILE A 46 11.74 -5.09 -5.62
CA ILE A 46 10.32 -5.10 -5.25
C ILE A 46 10.02 -4.08 -4.15
N LYS A 47 10.90 -3.94 -3.14
CA LYS A 47 10.74 -2.95 -2.07
C LYS A 47 10.75 -1.53 -2.62
N ASP A 48 11.59 -1.22 -3.60
CA ASP A 48 11.62 0.10 -4.22
C ASP A 48 10.33 0.39 -4.99
N GLU A 49 9.80 -0.59 -5.73
CA GLU A 49 8.49 -0.44 -6.38
C GLU A 49 7.34 -0.26 -5.39
N LEU A 50 7.39 -0.92 -4.23
CA LEU A 50 6.42 -0.72 -3.14
C LEU A 50 6.51 0.71 -2.57
N LYS A 51 7.71 1.26 -2.38
CA LYS A 51 7.88 2.66 -1.95
C LYS A 51 7.30 3.64 -2.98
N GLU A 52 7.49 3.38 -4.27
CA GLU A 52 6.88 4.21 -5.31
C GLU A 52 5.35 4.12 -5.30
N LEU A 53 4.80 2.95 -4.97
CA LEU A 53 3.35 2.77 -4.81
C LEU A 53 2.79 3.57 -3.62
N GLU A 54 3.51 3.59 -2.49
CA GLU A 54 3.18 4.43 -1.31
C GLU A 54 3.25 5.94 -1.63
N LYS A 55 4.23 6.36 -2.45
CA LYS A 55 4.33 7.75 -2.92
C LYS A 55 3.15 8.15 -3.79
N LEU A 56 2.75 7.29 -4.73
CA LEU A 56 1.59 7.53 -5.59
C LEU A 56 0.30 7.63 -4.79
N HIS A 57 0.14 6.80 -3.76
CA HIS A 57 -1.00 6.91 -2.84
C HIS A 57 -1.04 8.28 -2.14
N SER A 58 0.09 8.71 -1.58
CA SER A 58 0.22 10.02 -0.93
C SER A 58 -0.05 11.17 -1.91
N GLN A 59 0.46 11.08 -3.14
CA GLN A 59 0.25 12.08 -4.20
C GLN A 59 -1.22 12.17 -4.61
N LEU A 60 -1.89 11.03 -4.77
CA LEU A 60 -3.31 10.95 -5.09
C LEU A 60 -4.16 11.55 -3.96
N HIS A 61 -3.85 11.21 -2.70
CA HIS A 61 -4.52 11.78 -1.54
C HIS A 61 -4.36 13.30 -1.47
N ASN A 62 -3.14 13.81 -1.61
CA ASN A 62 -2.87 15.25 -1.59
C ASN A 62 -3.56 15.98 -2.75
N SER A 63 -3.57 15.39 -3.95
CA SER A 63 -4.24 15.97 -5.12
C SER A 63 -5.76 16.02 -4.91
N HIS A 64 -6.34 14.99 -4.26
CA HIS A 64 -7.74 14.99 -3.86
C HIS A 64 -8.06 16.09 -2.84
N GLU A 65 -7.28 16.23 -1.78
CA GLU A 65 -7.48 17.30 -0.79
C GLU A 65 -7.35 18.69 -1.40
N GLN A 66 -6.37 18.90 -2.30
CA GLN A 66 -6.23 20.13 -3.06
C GLN A 66 -7.45 20.41 -3.94
N SER A 67 -8.01 19.37 -4.59
CA SER A 67 -9.17 19.53 -5.46
C SER A 67 -10.39 20.13 -4.76
N LYS A 68 -10.52 19.93 -3.44
CA LYS A 68 -11.63 20.44 -2.62
C LYS A 68 -11.63 21.96 -2.47
N THR A 69 -10.47 22.61 -2.59
CA THR A 69 -10.31 24.06 -2.38
C THR A 69 -10.06 24.84 -3.67
N LEU A 70 -10.02 24.16 -4.82
CA LEU A 70 -9.84 24.82 -6.10
C LEU A 70 -11.14 25.46 -6.60
N HIS A 71 -11.03 26.72 -7.03
CA HIS A 71 -12.14 27.49 -7.59
C HIS A 71 -11.98 27.80 -9.09
N ASN A 72 -10.84 27.43 -9.70
CA ASN A 72 -10.58 27.62 -11.11
C ASN A 72 -10.81 26.31 -11.89
N ALA A 73 -11.72 26.34 -12.85
CA ALA A 73 -12.08 25.17 -13.67
C ALA A 73 -10.88 24.53 -14.38
N LYS A 74 -9.91 25.32 -14.85
CA LYS A 74 -8.68 24.78 -15.46
C LYS A 74 -7.87 23.98 -14.44
N ASN A 75 -7.63 24.55 -13.27
CA ASN A 75 -6.87 23.89 -12.21
C ASN A 75 -7.57 22.62 -11.72
N VAL A 76 -8.91 22.62 -11.61
CA VAL A 76 -9.70 21.43 -11.26
C VAL A 76 -9.50 20.32 -12.31
N LYS A 77 -9.55 20.66 -13.60
CA LYS A 77 -9.31 19.70 -14.69
C LYS A 77 -7.89 19.15 -14.68
N ASP A 78 -6.89 19.99 -14.43
CA ASP A 78 -5.49 19.60 -14.36
C ASP A 78 -5.25 18.63 -13.19
N VAL A 79 -5.82 18.92 -12.02
CA VAL A 79 -5.75 18.02 -10.85
C VAL A 79 -6.44 16.68 -11.11
N ARG A 80 -7.64 16.68 -11.73
CA ARG A 80 -8.32 15.42 -12.10
C ARG A 80 -7.48 14.58 -13.06
N THR A 81 -6.90 15.21 -14.09
CA THR A 81 -6.03 14.54 -15.06
C THR A 81 -4.80 13.94 -14.39
N LYS A 82 -4.21 14.67 -13.43
CA LYS A 82 -3.09 14.17 -12.63
C LYS A 82 -3.50 12.95 -11.79
N MET A 83 -4.63 13.02 -11.11
CA MET A 83 -5.14 11.91 -10.29
C MET A 83 -5.39 10.64 -11.13
N ASP A 84 -5.98 10.79 -12.33
CA ASP A 84 -6.18 9.67 -13.26
C ASP A 84 -4.85 9.02 -13.70
N ASN A 85 -3.83 9.86 -13.95
CA ASN A 85 -2.49 9.38 -14.27
C ASN A 85 -1.84 8.65 -13.09
N ASP A 86 -1.94 9.20 -11.87
CA ASP A 86 -1.39 8.59 -10.65
C ASP A 86 -2.01 7.21 -10.41
N VAL A 87 -3.34 7.08 -10.58
CA VAL A 87 -4.05 5.79 -10.50
C VAL A 87 -3.56 4.82 -11.58
N SER A 88 -3.42 5.27 -12.83
CA SER A 88 -2.95 4.44 -13.94
C SER A 88 -1.53 3.90 -13.68
N ILE A 89 -0.63 4.75 -13.17
CA ILE A 89 0.74 4.36 -12.83
C ILE A 89 0.73 3.38 -11.65
N ALA A 90 -0.06 3.65 -10.60
CA ALA A 90 -0.18 2.78 -9.43
C ALA A 90 -0.64 1.37 -9.83
N LEU A 91 -1.64 1.26 -10.71
CA LEU A 91 -2.13 -0.03 -11.21
C LEU A 91 -1.07 -0.79 -12.01
N LYS A 92 -0.27 -0.09 -12.84
CA LYS A 92 0.84 -0.71 -13.58
C LYS A 92 1.91 -1.24 -12.64
N LYS A 93 2.31 -0.46 -11.63
CA LYS A 93 3.28 -0.87 -10.61
C LYS A 93 2.79 -2.03 -9.77
N ALA A 94 1.54 -2.01 -9.30
CA ALA A 94 0.95 -3.12 -8.55
C ALA A 94 0.96 -4.43 -9.34
N LYS A 95 0.62 -4.38 -10.64
CA LYS A 95 0.72 -5.54 -11.54
C LYS A 95 2.16 -6.03 -11.68
N PHE A 96 3.11 -5.12 -11.86
CA PHE A 96 4.53 -5.46 -11.95
C PHE A 96 5.04 -6.14 -10.68
N ILE A 97 4.75 -5.58 -9.50
CA ILE A 97 5.10 -6.16 -8.21
C ILE A 97 4.52 -7.57 -8.06
N LYS A 98 3.23 -7.75 -8.41
CA LYS A 98 2.58 -9.06 -8.37
C LYS A 98 3.33 -10.10 -9.21
N VAL A 99 3.67 -9.78 -10.46
CA VAL A 99 4.42 -10.69 -11.35
C VAL A 99 5.80 -11.02 -10.78
N ARG A 100 6.49 -10.04 -10.17
CA ARG A 100 7.81 -10.23 -9.54
C ARG A 100 7.72 -11.11 -8.29
N LEU A 101 6.66 -10.99 -7.48
CA LEU A 101 6.40 -11.88 -6.35
C LEU A 101 6.17 -13.33 -6.81
N GLU A 102 5.38 -13.53 -7.87
CA GLU A 102 5.17 -14.86 -8.46
C GLU A 102 6.48 -15.46 -9.01
N ALA A 103 7.38 -14.63 -9.53
CA ALA A 103 8.71 -15.05 -9.94
C ALA A 103 9.58 -15.48 -8.75
N LEU A 104 9.52 -14.75 -7.63
CA LEU A 104 10.18 -15.14 -6.39
C LEU A 104 9.61 -16.45 -5.82
N ASP A 105 8.30 -16.67 -5.90
CA ASP A 105 7.68 -17.94 -5.49
C ASP A 105 8.22 -19.11 -6.31
N ARG A 106 8.33 -18.96 -7.65
CA ARG A 106 8.94 -19.97 -8.53
C ARG A 106 10.42 -20.20 -8.19
N SER A 107 11.17 -19.12 -7.92
CA SER A 107 12.57 -19.20 -7.50
C SER A 107 12.71 -19.95 -6.16
N ASN A 108 11.82 -19.69 -5.20
CA ASN A 108 11.79 -20.38 -3.92
C ASN A 108 11.48 -21.87 -4.08
N ALA A 109 10.53 -22.21 -4.95
CA ALA A 109 10.21 -23.61 -5.26
C ALA A 109 11.41 -24.35 -5.86
N ALA A 110 12.10 -23.75 -6.84
CA ALA A 110 13.30 -24.32 -7.44
C ALA A 110 14.46 -24.46 -6.44
N ASN A 111 14.62 -23.49 -5.54
CA ASN A 111 15.68 -23.50 -4.52
C ASN A 111 15.57 -24.71 -3.59
N ARG A 112 14.37 -25.25 -3.36
CA ARG A 112 14.14 -26.42 -2.49
C ARG A 112 14.77 -27.72 -3.01
N SER A 113 15.08 -27.79 -4.30
CA SER A 113 15.77 -28.94 -4.90
C SER A 113 17.29 -28.91 -4.69
N ILE A 114 17.84 -27.82 -4.17
CA ILE A 114 19.28 -27.68 -3.89
C ILE A 114 19.61 -28.36 -2.56
N ALA A 115 20.74 -29.07 -2.50
CA ALA A 115 21.22 -29.71 -1.28
C ALA A 115 21.34 -28.70 -0.13
N GLY A 116 20.70 -28.98 1.01
CA GLY A 116 20.68 -28.08 2.17
C GLY A 116 19.64 -26.95 2.12
N CYS A 117 18.91 -26.80 1.01
CA CYS A 117 17.86 -25.80 0.81
C CYS A 117 16.43 -26.36 0.87
N GLY A 118 16.27 -27.63 1.27
CA GLY A 118 14.98 -28.30 1.31
C GLY A 118 13.94 -27.59 2.20
N PRO A 119 12.67 -28.02 2.12
CA PRO A 119 11.60 -27.46 2.93
C PRO A 119 11.99 -27.39 4.43
N GLY A 120 11.80 -26.22 5.05
CA GLY A 120 12.11 -26.01 6.47
C GLY A 120 13.59 -25.71 6.78
N SER A 121 14.48 -25.72 5.79
CA SER A 121 15.86 -25.22 5.95
C SER A 121 15.87 -23.73 6.32
N SER A 122 16.98 -23.24 6.88
CA SER A 122 17.11 -21.80 7.20
C SER A 122 16.91 -20.92 5.97
N SER A 123 17.48 -21.32 4.82
CA SER A 123 17.32 -20.64 3.53
C SER A 123 15.86 -20.62 3.07
N ASP A 124 15.17 -21.77 3.11
CA ASP A 124 13.76 -21.86 2.72
C ASP A 124 12.85 -21.00 3.62
N ARG A 125 13.07 -21.03 4.95
CA ARG A 125 12.32 -20.22 5.91
C ARG A 125 12.53 -18.72 5.69
N THR A 126 13.78 -18.29 5.51
CA THR A 126 14.10 -16.88 5.23
C THR A 126 13.45 -16.42 3.94
N ARG A 127 13.63 -17.16 2.84
CA ARG A 127 13.07 -16.79 1.54
C ARG A 127 11.55 -16.74 1.56
N THR A 128 10.91 -17.74 2.19
CA THR A 128 9.45 -17.79 2.33
C THR A 128 8.92 -16.63 3.17
N SER A 129 9.54 -16.34 4.31
CA SER A 129 9.13 -15.24 5.19
C SER A 129 9.23 -13.88 4.50
N VAL A 130 10.34 -13.61 3.80
CA VAL A 130 10.55 -12.35 3.07
C VAL A 130 9.49 -12.16 1.97
N VAL A 131 9.24 -13.18 1.14
CA VAL A 131 8.24 -13.08 0.07
C VAL A 131 6.83 -12.88 0.64
N ASN A 132 6.48 -13.57 1.73
CA ASN A 132 5.21 -13.37 2.41
C ASN A 132 5.06 -11.94 2.97
N GLY A 133 6.14 -11.38 3.52
CA GLY A 133 6.16 -9.99 3.99
C GLY A 133 5.92 -8.99 2.87
N LEU A 134 6.57 -9.17 1.71
CA LEU A 134 6.36 -8.32 0.54
C LEU A 134 4.92 -8.43 -0.01
N ARG A 135 4.37 -9.66 -0.05
CA ARG A 135 2.98 -9.89 -0.46
C ARG A 135 1.99 -9.17 0.45
N LYS A 136 2.21 -9.24 1.77
CA LYS A 136 1.39 -8.53 2.76
C LYS A 136 1.47 -7.01 2.56
N LYS A 137 2.67 -6.47 2.31
CA LYS A 137 2.83 -5.04 1.99
C LYS A 137 2.10 -4.60 0.74
N LEU A 138 2.16 -5.38 -0.35
CA LEU A 138 1.39 -5.08 -1.55
C LEU A 138 -0.12 -5.07 -1.24
N GLN A 139 -0.61 -6.05 -0.49
CA GLN A 139 -2.02 -6.12 -0.10
C GLN A 139 -2.45 -4.90 0.73
N GLU A 140 -1.65 -4.52 1.72
CA GLU A 140 -1.89 -3.34 2.55
C GLU A 140 -1.94 -2.05 1.72
N SER A 141 -0.96 -1.84 0.84
CA SER A 141 -0.94 -0.68 -0.05
C SER A 141 -2.18 -0.64 -0.97
N MET A 142 -2.58 -1.77 -1.54
CA MET A 142 -3.79 -1.83 -2.37
C MET A 142 -5.07 -1.58 -1.58
N ASN A 143 -5.14 -2.00 -0.30
CA ASN A 143 -6.26 -1.67 0.57
C ASN A 143 -6.34 -0.16 0.83
N GLN A 144 -5.20 0.51 1.08
CA GLN A 144 -5.15 1.96 1.25
C GLN A 144 -5.66 2.72 0.00
N PHE A 145 -5.37 2.24 -1.22
CA PHE A 145 -5.96 2.80 -2.44
C PHE A 145 -7.47 2.60 -2.50
N ASN A 146 -7.97 1.42 -2.10
CA ASN A 146 -9.40 1.14 -2.08
C ASN A 146 -10.15 2.02 -1.07
N GLU A 147 -9.59 2.19 0.13
CA GLU A 147 -10.12 3.09 1.16
C GLU A 147 -10.15 4.55 0.68
N LEU A 148 -9.07 5.02 0.05
CA LEU A 148 -9.03 6.36 -0.53
C LEU A 148 -10.10 6.53 -1.61
N ARG A 149 -10.25 5.55 -2.52
CA ARG A 149 -11.29 5.56 -3.55
C ARG A 149 -12.70 5.63 -2.96
N GLN A 150 -12.97 4.87 -1.90
CA GLN A 150 -14.26 4.89 -1.21
C GLN A 150 -14.53 6.25 -0.58
N ARG A 151 -13.53 6.82 0.11
CA ARG A 151 -13.63 8.17 0.71
C ARG A 151 -13.89 9.24 -0.35
N MET A 152 -13.17 9.21 -1.45
CA MET A 152 -13.38 10.17 -2.55
C MET A 152 -14.78 10.06 -3.14
N ALA A 153 -15.29 8.84 -3.31
CA ALA A 153 -16.63 8.61 -3.82
C ALA A 153 -17.72 9.09 -2.85
N SER A 154 -17.58 8.83 -1.54
CA SER A 154 -18.53 9.29 -0.54
C SER A 154 -18.57 10.81 -0.44
N GLU A 155 -17.40 11.46 -0.39
CA GLU A 155 -17.31 12.93 -0.32
C GLU A 155 -17.85 13.61 -1.59
N TYR A 156 -17.63 13.00 -2.77
CA TYR A 156 -18.22 13.49 -4.01
C TYR A 156 -19.75 13.35 -3.98
N ARG A 157 -20.27 12.20 -3.53
CA ARG A 157 -21.72 11.99 -3.37
C ARG A 157 -22.34 13.04 -2.45
N GLU A 158 -21.74 13.30 -1.29
CA GLU A 158 -22.20 14.36 -0.37
C GLU A 158 -22.15 15.75 -1.01
N THR A 159 -21.12 16.04 -1.80
CA THR A 159 -21.01 17.31 -2.53
C THR A 159 -22.13 17.46 -3.53
N VAL A 160 -22.44 16.42 -4.31
CA VAL A 160 -23.55 16.44 -5.27
C VAL A 160 -24.89 16.62 -4.56
N GLN A 161 -25.13 15.88 -3.48
CA GLN A 161 -26.35 16.01 -2.68
C GLN A 161 -26.53 17.42 -2.12
N ARG A 162 -25.47 18.01 -1.55
CA ARG A 162 -25.51 19.38 -1.01
C ARG A 162 -25.82 20.40 -2.11
N ARG A 163 -25.18 20.29 -3.28
CA ARG A 163 -25.46 21.16 -4.43
C ARG A 163 -26.91 21.03 -4.89
N TYR A 164 -27.43 19.80 -4.93
CA TYR A 164 -28.84 19.56 -5.28
C TYR A 164 -29.78 20.28 -4.33
N TYR A 165 -29.59 20.10 -3.02
CA TYR A 165 -30.40 20.74 -1.99
C TYR A 165 -30.31 22.27 -2.06
N THR A 166 -29.12 22.84 -2.30
CA THR A 166 -28.96 24.30 -2.42
C THR A 166 -29.77 24.88 -3.58
N VAL A 167 -29.92 24.14 -4.69
CA VAL A 167 -30.68 24.62 -5.86
C VAL A 167 -32.18 24.36 -5.72
N THR A 168 -32.56 23.19 -5.20
CA THR A 168 -33.96 22.74 -5.21
C THR A 168 -34.70 22.98 -3.90
N GLY A 169 -33.98 23.10 -2.78
CA GLY A 169 -34.54 23.11 -1.43
C GLY A 169 -34.93 21.72 -0.90
N GLU A 170 -34.74 20.65 -1.69
CA GLU A 170 -35.17 19.29 -1.35
C GLU A 170 -34.00 18.29 -1.40
N ASN A 171 -34.12 17.19 -0.67
CA ASN A 171 -33.13 16.11 -0.75
C ASN A 171 -33.40 15.25 -2.00
N PRO A 172 -32.38 14.91 -2.80
CA PRO A 172 -32.56 14.01 -3.94
C PRO A 172 -32.80 12.58 -3.45
N ASP A 173 -33.63 11.84 -4.18
CA ASP A 173 -33.67 10.37 -4.06
C ASP A 173 -32.37 9.75 -4.61
N GLU A 174 -32.14 8.46 -4.29
CA GLU A 174 -30.91 7.77 -4.72
C GLU A 174 -30.72 7.75 -6.24
N GLY A 175 -31.79 7.57 -7.01
CA GLY A 175 -31.71 7.52 -8.47
C GLY A 175 -31.31 8.86 -9.07
N THR A 176 -31.88 9.96 -8.56
CA THR A 176 -31.49 11.31 -8.95
C THR A 176 -30.03 11.60 -8.61
N LEU A 177 -29.60 11.21 -7.41
CA LEU A 177 -28.22 11.41 -6.96
C LEU A 177 -27.22 10.62 -7.82
N ASP A 178 -27.51 9.36 -8.13
CA ASP A 178 -26.69 8.50 -8.98
C ASP A 178 -26.60 9.02 -10.42
N ASN A 179 -27.72 9.53 -10.96
CA ASN A 179 -27.74 10.17 -12.28
C ASN A 179 -26.85 11.42 -12.32
N LEU A 180 -26.91 12.28 -11.28
CA LEU A 180 -26.06 13.49 -11.21
C LEU A 180 -24.58 13.16 -11.06
N ILE A 181 -24.25 12.09 -10.35
CA ILE A 181 -22.87 11.60 -10.18
C ILE A 181 -22.34 11.01 -11.50
N SER A 182 -23.10 10.13 -12.14
CA SER A 182 -22.67 9.44 -13.36
C SER A 182 -22.55 10.37 -14.56
N THR A 183 -23.44 11.35 -14.68
CA THR A 183 -23.41 12.36 -15.76
C THR A 183 -22.42 13.49 -15.50
N GLY A 184 -21.98 13.68 -14.25
CA GLY A 184 -21.15 14.81 -13.83
C GLY A 184 -21.85 16.17 -13.92
N GLN A 185 -23.17 16.21 -14.10
CA GLN A 185 -23.93 17.45 -14.35
C GLN A 185 -24.21 18.29 -13.10
N SER A 186 -23.87 17.79 -11.91
CA SER A 186 -24.11 18.48 -10.64
C SER A 186 -23.54 19.90 -10.57
N GLU A 187 -22.43 20.17 -11.25
CA GLU A 187 -21.77 21.48 -11.28
C GLU A 187 -22.46 22.44 -12.26
N THR A 188 -22.78 21.98 -13.46
CA THR A 188 -23.53 22.75 -14.45
C THR A 188 -24.93 23.10 -13.95
N PHE A 189 -25.56 22.17 -13.24
CA PHE A 189 -26.85 22.34 -12.59
C PHE A 189 -26.82 23.52 -11.60
N LEU A 190 -25.85 23.55 -10.69
CA LEU A 190 -25.68 24.66 -9.73
C LEU A 190 -25.38 25.99 -10.44
N GLN A 191 -24.50 26.00 -11.44
CA GLN A 191 -24.15 27.22 -12.18
C GLN A 191 -25.36 27.85 -12.88
N LYS A 192 -26.23 27.03 -13.48
CA LYS A 192 -27.47 27.52 -14.12
C LYS A 192 -28.40 28.14 -13.10
N ALA A 193 -28.61 27.47 -11.96
CA ALA A 193 -29.47 28.00 -10.89
C ALA A 193 -28.98 29.36 -10.37
N ILE A 194 -27.66 29.54 -10.18
CA ILE A 194 -27.08 30.83 -9.77
C ILE A 194 -27.33 31.93 -10.83
N GLN A 195 -27.20 31.60 -12.12
CA GLN A 195 -27.47 32.55 -13.22
C GLN A 195 -28.94 32.95 -13.33
N GLU A 196 -29.86 32.06 -12.97
CA GLU A 196 -31.30 32.30 -13.00
C GLU A 196 -31.76 33.11 -11.77
N GLN A 197 -31.27 32.79 -10.57
CA GLN A 197 -31.58 33.52 -9.33
C GLN A 197 -30.87 34.89 -9.25
N GLY A 198 -29.69 35.04 -9.88
CA GLY A 198 -28.94 36.30 -9.95
C GLY A 198 -29.55 37.36 -10.89
N ARG A 199 -30.60 37.01 -11.64
CA ARG A 199 -31.40 37.94 -12.46
C ARG A 199 -32.62 38.45 -11.69
N GLY A 200 -32.42 38.88 -10.44
CA GLY A 200 -33.46 39.55 -9.68
C GLY A 200 -34.01 40.75 -10.48
N GLN A 201 -35.32 40.76 -10.74
CA GLN A 201 -36.03 41.96 -11.16
C GLN A 201 -35.75 43.04 -10.10
N VAL A 202 -35.10 44.13 -10.50
CA VAL A 202 -35.17 45.38 -9.74
C VAL A 202 -36.62 45.81 -9.85
N MET A 203 -37.41 45.57 -8.81
CA MET A 203 -38.70 46.24 -8.66
C MET A 203 -38.39 47.70 -8.33
N ASP A 204 -38.71 48.59 -9.27
CA ASP A 204 -38.83 50.03 -9.05
C ASP A 204 -40.00 50.33 -8.08
#